data_AF-A0A3B9EG09-F1
#
_entry.id   AF-A0A3B9EG09-F1
#
_cell.length_a   1.000
_cell.length_b   1.000
_cell.length_c   1.000
_cell.angle_alpha   90.00
_cell.angle_beta   90.00
_cell.angle_gamma   90.00
#
_symmetry.space_group_name_H-M   'P 1'
#
loop_
_entity.id
_entity.type
_entity.pdbx_description
1 polymer ?
#
loop_
_entity_poly.entity_id
_entity_poly.type
_entity_poly.pdbx_seq_one_letter_code
_entity_poly.pdbx_strand_id
1 'polypeptide(L)' 'SKGSDVAAAAKIGKLIAERAIEKGVTDVVFDRGGYIYHGRVKALAEAAREAGLNF' A
#
# COMPACT_ATOMS: atom_id res chain seq x y z
N SER A 1 -7.21 -19.93 -5.66
CA SER A 1 -6.25 -19.35 -4.71
C SER A 1 -6.89 -18.13 -4.05
N LYS A 2 -6.83 -17.99 -2.72
CA LYS A 2 -7.41 -16.83 -2.03
C LYS A 2 -6.40 -15.66 -2.08
N GLY A 3 -6.36 -14.92 -3.18
CA GLY A 3 -5.42 -13.80 -3.40
C GLY A 3 -5.72 -12.52 -2.60
N SER A 4 -6.52 -12.62 -1.54
CA SER A 4 -7.09 -11.49 -0.79
C SER A 4 -6.72 -11.54 0.69
N ASP A 5 -5.50 -11.97 1.02
CA ASP A 5 -4.95 -11.99 2.37
C ASP A 5 -3.98 -10.82 2.66
N VAL A 6 -3.45 -10.78 3.87
CA VAL A 6 -2.54 -9.73 4.35
C VAL A 6 -1.20 -9.75 3.62
N ALA A 7 -0.68 -10.94 3.30
CA ALA A 7 0.59 -11.08 2.59
C ALA A 7 0.50 -10.56 1.15
N ALA A 8 -0.62 -10.84 0.47
CA ALA A 8 -0.89 -10.28 -0.85
C ALA A 8 -1.03 -8.75 -0.80
N ALA A 9 -1.71 -8.21 0.22
CA ALA A 9 -1.87 -6.76 0.39
C ALA A 9 -0.52 -6.03 0.57
N ALA A 10 0.39 -6.60 1.37
CA ALA A 10 1.74 -6.05 1.55
C ALA A 10 2.54 -6.05 0.23
N LYS A 11 2.52 -7.16 -0.52
CA LYS A 11 3.19 -7.25 -1.84
C LYS A 11 2.67 -6.19 -2.81
N ILE A 12 1.35 -5.96 -2.81
CA ILE A 12 0.73 -4.95 -3.66
C ILE A 12 1.13 -3.53 -3.21
N GLY A 13 1.14 -3.25 -1.90
CA GLY A 13 1.55 -1.95 -1.37
C GLY A 13 2.96 -1.55 -1.80
N LYS A 14 3.92 -2.48 -1.66
CA LYS A 14 5.30 -2.28 -2.14
C LYS A 14 5.36 -2.02 -3.65
N LEU A 15 4.67 -2.85 -4.45
CA LEU A 15 4.67 -2.73 -5.91
C LEU A 15 4.07 -1.40 -6.40
N ILE A 16 3.04 -0.89 -5.71
CA ILE A 16 2.44 0.42 -6.03
C ILE A 16 3.45 1.53 -5.76
N ALA A 17 4.13 1.49 -4.60
CA ALA A 17 5.13 2.49 -4.24
C ALA A 17 6.30 2.54 -5.21
N GLU A 18 6.88 1.39 -5.56
CA GLU A 18 7.96 1.28 -6.55
C GLU A 18 7.56 1.95 -7.87
N ARG A 19 6.38 1.61 -8.40
CA ARG A 19 5.87 2.17 -9.67
C ARG A 19 5.54 3.66 -9.59
N ALA A 20 5.11 4.15 -8.43
CA ALA A 20 4.81 5.56 -8.23
C ALA A 20 6.11 6.39 -8.19
N ILE A 21 7.11 5.91 -7.45
CA ILE A 21 8.42 6.55 -7.33
C ILE A 21 9.15 6.56 -8.68
N GLU A 22 9.09 5.48 -9.45
CA GLU A 22 9.61 5.43 -10.84
C GLU A 22 9.01 6.52 -11.74
N LYS A 23 7.79 6.98 -11.42
CA LYS A 23 7.09 8.05 -12.13
C LYS A 23 7.26 9.42 -11.46
N GLY A 24 8.11 9.53 -10.45
CA GLY A 24 8.35 10.77 -9.71
C GLY A 24 7.22 11.18 -8.76
N VAL A 25 6.34 10.25 -8.36
CA VAL A 25 5.26 10.48 -7.40
C VAL A 25 5.66 9.92 -6.04
N THR A 26 5.85 10.81 -5.06
CA THR A 26 6.31 10.46 -3.70
C THR A 26 5.26 10.79 -2.64
N ASP A 27 4.62 11.96 -2.74
CA ASP A 27 3.66 12.46 -1.76
C ASP A 27 2.23 12.18 -2.21
N VAL A 28 1.50 11.39 -1.43
CA VAL A 28 0.14 10.94 -1.78
C VAL A 28 -0.77 10.98 -0.56
N VAL A 29 -2.05 10.68 -0.77
CA VAL A 29 -3.01 10.44 0.31
C VAL A 29 -3.42 8.97 0.25
N PHE A 30 -3.32 8.27 1.37
CA PHE A 30 -3.84 6.92 1.47
C PHE A 30 -5.33 6.93 1.83
N ASP A 31 -6.18 6.89 0.79
CA ASP A 31 -7.62 6.77 0.96
C ASP A 31 -8.01 5.32 1.28
N ARG A 32 -8.41 5.10 2.53
CA ARG A 32 -8.92 3.82 3.02
C ARG A 32 -10.44 3.66 2.84
N GLY A 33 -11.11 4.64 2.24
CA GLY A 33 -12.56 4.69 2.09
C GLY A 33 -13.30 4.44 3.40
N GLY A 34 -14.32 3.58 3.36
CA GLY A 34 -15.09 3.16 4.53
C GLY A 34 -14.47 1.98 5.32
N TYR A 35 -13.27 1.53 4.97
CA TYR A 35 -12.67 0.37 5.62
C TYR A 35 -11.93 0.74 6.91
N ILE A 36 -12.02 -0.14 7.90
CA ILE A 36 -11.26 -0.03 9.14
C ILE A 36 -9.77 -0.16 8.81
N TYR A 37 -8.95 0.72 9.41
CA TYR A 37 -7.50 0.65 9.29
C TYR A 37 -6.96 -0.53 10.12
N HIS A 38 -7.12 -1.74 9.57
CA HIS A 38 -6.68 -2.99 10.18
C HIS A 38 -6.43 -4.03 9.07
N GLY A 39 -5.83 -5.17 9.44
CA GLY A 39 -5.59 -6.30 8.55
C GLY A 39 -4.95 -5.88 7.22
N ARG A 40 -5.63 -6.19 6.11
CA ARG A 40 -5.14 -5.95 4.75
C ARG A 40 -4.93 -4.47 4.42
N VAL A 41 -5.82 -3.59 4.90
CA VAL A 41 -5.73 -2.14 4.62
C VAL A 41 -4.48 -1.58 5.29
N LYS A 42 -4.25 -1.96 6.55
CA LYS A 42 -3.04 -1.59 7.29
C LYS A 42 -1.78 -2.12 6.61
N ALA A 43 -1.76 -3.40 6.24
CA ALA A 43 -0.58 -4.02 5.63
C ALA A 43 -0.22 -3.44 4.26
N LEU A 44 -1.21 -3.05 3.46
CA LEU A 44 -0.95 -2.33 2.19
C LEU A 44 -0.31 -0.97 2.47
N ALA A 45 -0.88 -0.20 3.41
CA ALA A 45 -0.38 1.12 3.79
C ALA A 45 1.06 1.07 4.31
N GLU A 46 1.35 0.15 5.24
CA GLU A 46 2.69 -0.01 5.81
C GLU A 46 3.71 -0.39 4.75
N ALA A 47 3.41 -1.38 3.91
CA ALA A 47 4.33 -1.79 2.84
C ALA A 47 4.57 -0.70 1.80
N ALA A 48 3.57 0.13 1.49
CA ALA A 48 3.73 1.27 0.60
C ALA A 48 4.62 2.38 1.22
N ARG A 49 4.47 2.64 2.53
CA ARG A 49 5.34 3.59 3.26
C ARG A 49 6.78 3.11 3.35
N GLU A 50 6.99 1.85 3.71
CA GLU A 50 8.32 1.24 3.78
C GLU A 50 9.04 1.28 2.43
N ALA A 51 8.28 1.23 1.34
CA ALA A 51 8.79 1.33 -0.03
C ALA A 51 8.97 2.77 -0.53
N GLY A 52 8.70 3.79 0.30
CA GLY A 52 9.11 5.18 0.06
C GLY A 52 7.99 6.16 -0.31
N LEU A 53 6.73 5.74 -0.32
CA LEU A 53 5.62 6.69 -0.43
C LEU A 53 5.40 7.45 0.89
N ASN A 54 5.17 8.75 0.79
CA ASN A 54 4.90 9.63 1.93
C ASN A 54 3.39 9.93 2.04
N PHE A 55 2.78 9.50 3.14
CA PHE A 55 1.36 9.71 3.50
C PHE A 55 1.05 9.25 4.94
#